data_AF-A0A842SLW7-F1
#
_entry.id   AF-A0A842SLW7-F1
#
_cell.length_a   1.000
_cell.length_b   1.000
_cell.length_c   1.000
_cell.angle_alpha   90.00
_cell.angle_beta   90.00
_cell.angle_gamma   90.00
#
_symmetry.space_group_name_H-M   'P 1'
#
loop_
_entity.id
_entity.type
_entity.pdbx_description
1 polymer ?
#
loop_
_entity_poly.entity_id
_entity_poly.type
_entity_poly.pdbx_seq_one_letter_code
_entity_poly.pdbx_strand_id
1 'polypeptide(L)'
;MFWDEEIKPEDIEEIIEWTARELYKYGLETAAILFIESYKPISRVGSSMGQVFFYPLLPFLGDNAMVKGDKFFRIFQEKENVDKLIDRLEEISIKGIEPKVNDQRKVSTNEISHGKKEKKGWRKYLPF
;
A
#
# COMPACT_ATOMS: atom_id res chain seq x y z
N MET A 1 -0.60 -20.21 14.17
CA MET A 1 -1.90 -19.79 13.60
C MET A 1 -2.14 -18.39 14.14
N PHE A 2 -2.07 -17.36 13.29
CA PHE A 2 -2.14 -15.94 13.69
C PHE A 2 -3.57 -15.38 13.67
N TRP A 3 -4.57 -16.27 13.57
CA TRP A 3 -5.98 -15.94 13.41
C TRP A 3 -6.62 -15.37 14.70
N ASP A 4 -6.04 -15.65 15.86
CA ASP A 4 -6.58 -15.25 17.17
C ASP A 4 -5.95 -13.95 17.72
N GLU A 5 -4.99 -13.35 17.01
CA GLU A 5 -4.45 -12.05 17.43
C GLU A 5 -5.49 -10.94 17.20
N GLU A 6 -5.78 -10.21 18.27
CA GLU A 6 -6.61 -9.00 18.25
C GLU A 6 -5.89 -7.90 17.46
N ILE A 7 -6.63 -7.24 16.55
CA ILE A 7 -6.09 -6.16 15.73
C ILE A 7 -6.05 -4.90 16.57
N LYS A 8 -4.84 -4.41 16.85
CA LYS A 8 -4.66 -3.17 17.59
C LYS A 8 -4.78 -1.95 16.67
N PRO A 9 -5.18 -0.78 17.18
CA PRO A 9 -5.22 0.46 16.39
C PRO A 9 -3.87 0.78 15.72
N GLU A 10 -2.76 0.51 16.39
CA GLU A 10 -1.42 0.74 15.86
C GLU A 10 -1.11 -0.18 14.66
N ASP A 11 -1.61 -1.42 14.68
CA ASP A 11 -1.45 -2.37 13.57
C ASP A 11 -2.21 -1.86 12.32
N ILE A 12 -3.38 -1.24 12.52
CA ILE A 12 -4.19 -0.65 11.43
C ILE A 12 -3.41 0.48 10.75
N GLU A 13 -2.91 1.43 11.53
CA GLU A 13 -2.14 2.57 11.00
C GLU A 13 -0.86 2.13 10.30
N GLU A 14 -0.14 1.15 10.87
CA GLU A 14 1.07 0.60 10.26
C GLU A 14 0.78 0.00 8.88
N ILE A 15 -0.27 -0.82 8.78
CA ILE A 15 -0.63 -1.51 7.54
C ILE A 15 -1.13 -0.53 6.48
N ILE A 16 -1.95 0.45 6.86
CA ILE A 16 -2.42 1.49 5.93
C ILE A 16 -1.24 2.29 5.38
N GLU A 17 -0.36 2.76 6.26
CA GLU A 17 0.81 3.55 5.88
C GLU A 17 1.77 2.75 5.00
N TRP A 18 2.01 1.47 5.34
CA TRP A 18 2.82 0.59 4.51
C TRP A 18 2.21 0.38 3.12
N THR A 19 0.91 0.10 3.05
CA THR A 19 0.18 -0.11 1.79
C THR A 19 0.25 1.13 0.90
N ALA A 20 0.00 2.30 1.47
CA ALA A 20 0.03 3.56 0.75
C ALA A 20 1.42 3.87 0.18
N ARG A 21 2.48 3.62 0.97
CA ARG A 21 3.87 3.80 0.53
C ARG A 21 4.26 2.85 -0.60
N GLU A 22 3.84 1.60 -0.52
CA GLU A 22 4.18 0.61 -1.54
C GLU A 22 3.46 0.93 -2.86
N LEU A 23 2.19 1.32 -2.82
CA LEU A 23 1.47 1.80 -4.02
C LEU A 23 2.13 3.05 -4.62
N TYR A 24 2.50 4.03 -3.79
CA TYR A 24 3.17 5.25 -4.25
C TYR A 24 4.54 4.98 -4.89
N LYS A 25 5.30 4.02 -4.35
CA LYS A 25 6.60 3.63 -4.90
C LYS A 25 6.50 3.19 -6.36
N TYR A 26 5.38 2.60 -6.76
CA TYR A 26 5.09 2.22 -8.15
C TYR A 26 4.28 3.26 -8.95
N GLY A 27 3.95 4.42 -8.36
CA GLY A 27 3.12 5.44 -9.01
C GLY A 27 1.67 5.01 -9.18
N LEU A 28 1.16 4.14 -8.30
CA LEU A 28 -0.18 3.56 -8.38
C LEU A 28 -1.21 4.29 -7.50
N GLU A 29 -0.83 5.34 -6.77
CA GLU A 29 -1.68 6.03 -5.81
C GLU A 29 -2.99 6.54 -6.43
N THR A 30 -2.91 7.27 -7.54
CA THR A 30 -4.10 7.81 -8.23
C THR A 30 -4.96 6.70 -8.83
N ALA A 31 -4.32 5.67 -9.43
CA ALA A 31 -5.05 4.55 -10.00
C ALA A 31 -5.76 3.73 -8.92
N ALA A 32 -5.12 3.54 -7.77
CA ALA A 32 -5.67 2.85 -6.62
C ALA A 32 -6.85 3.63 -6.02
N ILE A 33 -6.74 4.95 -5.84
CA ILE A 33 -7.86 5.80 -5.38
C ILE A 33 -9.05 5.60 -6.32
N LEU A 34 -8.89 5.84 -7.63
CA LEU A 34 -9.98 5.71 -8.59
C LEU A 34 -10.60 4.31 -8.61
N PHE A 35 -9.76 3.27 -8.55
CA PHE A 35 -10.22 1.89 -8.51
C PHE A 35 -11.05 1.62 -7.26
N ILE A 36 -10.53 1.92 -6.07
CA ILE A 36 -11.20 1.67 -4.79
C ILE A 36 -12.50 2.48 -4.69
N GLU A 37 -12.45 3.77 -5.06
CA GLU A 37 -13.60 4.68 -5.04
C GLU A 37 -14.75 4.18 -5.93
N SER A 38 -14.42 3.58 -7.08
CA SER A 38 -15.42 3.05 -8.02
C SER A 38 -16.29 1.93 -7.43
N TYR A 39 -15.82 1.25 -6.38
CA TYR A 39 -16.55 0.19 -5.70
C TYR A 39 -17.27 0.64 -4.43
N LYS A 40 -17.17 1.91 -4.01
CA LYS A 40 -17.94 2.46 -2.88
C LYS A 40 -19.46 2.22 -2.97
N PRO A 41 -20.12 2.24 -4.14
CA PRO A 41 -21.55 1.90 -4.25
C PRO A 41 -21.86 0.45 -3.82
N ILE A 42 -20.91 -0.46 -4.01
CA ILE A 42 -21.06 -1.90 -3.81
C ILE A 42 -20.67 -2.30 -2.37
N SER A 43 -19.79 -1.55 -1.71
CA SER A 43 -19.33 -1.85 -0.34
C SER A 43 -20.44 -1.86 0.71
N ARG A 44 -21.59 -1.20 0.46
CA ARG A 44 -22.79 -1.28 1.31
C ARG A 44 -23.40 -2.69 1.36
N VAL A 45 -23.06 -3.58 0.41
CA VAL A 45 -23.68 -4.90 0.24
C VAL A 45 -22.76 -6.08 0.64
N GLY A 46 -21.47 -5.86 0.92
CA GLY A 46 -20.56 -6.97 1.22
C GLY A 46 -19.40 -6.63 2.14
N SER A 47 -19.45 -7.14 3.38
CA SER A 47 -18.37 -7.07 4.38
C SER A 47 -17.12 -7.91 4.02
N SER A 48 -17.17 -8.69 2.94
CA SER A 48 -16.09 -9.63 2.55
C SER A 48 -15.26 -9.16 1.35
N MET A 49 -15.45 -7.95 0.84
CA MET A 49 -14.86 -7.55 -0.44
C MET A 49 -13.40 -7.07 -0.37
N GLY A 50 -12.86 -6.79 0.81
CA GLY A 50 -11.45 -6.38 0.98
C GLY A 50 -10.49 -7.31 0.23
N GLN A 51 -10.67 -8.63 0.38
CA GLN A 51 -9.84 -9.62 -0.30
C GLN A 51 -9.89 -9.51 -1.83
N VAL A 52 -11.06 -9.23 -2.41
CA VAL A 52 -11.25 -9.12 -3.86
C VAL A 52 -10.56 -7.88 -4.43
N PHE A 53 -10.56 -6.76 -3.70
CA PHE A 53 -9.94 -5.50 -4.14
C PHE A 53 -8.42 -5.54 -4.11
N PHE A 54 -7.85 -6.16 -3.07
CA PHE A 54 -6.41 -6.16 -2.90
C PHE A 54 -5.71 -7.27 -3.67
N TYR A 55 -6.43 -8.30 -4.14
CA TYR A 55 -5.85 -9.40 -4.90
C TYR A 55 -5.07 -8.94 -6.16
N PRO A 56 -5.61 -8.06 -7.02
CA PRO A 56 -4.87 -7.50 -8.15
C PRO A 56 -3.67 -6.63 -7.76
N LEU A 57 -3.61 -6.15 -6.52
CA LEU A 57 -2.54 -5.30 -6.00
C LEU A 57 -1.39 -6.09 -5.35
N LEU A 58 -1.61 -7.37 -5.02
CA LEU A 58 -0.63 -8.23 -4.35
C LEU A 58 0.76 -8.26 -5.03
N PRO A 59 0.89 -8.31 -6.37
CA PRO A 59 2.19 -8.28 -7.02
C PRO A 59 3.02 -7.03 -6.69
N PHE A 60 2.37 -5.90 -6.41
CA PHE A 60 3.03 -4.66 -6.04
C PHE A 60 3.36 -4.62 -4.55
N LEU A 61 2.51 -5.21 -3.71
CA LEU A 61 2.71 -5.27 -2.26
C LEU A 61 3.79 -6.29 -1.84
N GLY A 62 4.11 -7.25 -2.72
CA GLY A 62 5.21 -8.21 -2.57
C GLY A 62 4.99 -9.25 -1.45
N ASP A 63 6.03 -10.02 -1.14
CA ASP A 63 6.00 -11.08 -0.11
C ASP A 63 5.63 -10.54 1.28
N ASN A 64 5.86 -9.25 1.53
CA ASN A 64 5.48 -8.58 2.77
C ASN A 64 3.97 -8.55 2.98
N ALA A 65 3.18 -8.53 1.89
CA ALA A 65 1.73 -8.67 1.97
C ALA A 65 1.33 -10.04 2.49
N MET A 66 2.01 -11.12 2.09
CA MET A 66 1.76 -12.47 2.59
C MET A 66 2.28 -12.66 4.01
N VAL A 67 3.43 -12.06 4.37
CA VAL A 67 3.98 -12.08 5.74
C VAL A 67 3.08 -11.29 6.71
N LYS A 68 2.47 -10.20 6.23
CA LYS A 68 1.43 -9.44 6.96
C LYS A 68 0.01 -9.98 6.69
N GLY A 69 -0.11 -11.10 5.96
CA GLY A 69 -1.27 -11.53 5.18
C GLY A 69 -2.57 -11.65 5.94
N ASP A 70 -2.56 -12.20 7.14
CA ASP A 70 -3.80 -12.35 7.90
C ASP A 70 -4.29 -10.99 8.42
N LYS A 71 -3.40 -10.14 8.94
CA LYS A 71 -3.77 -8.81 9.45
C LYS A 71 -4.17 -7.88 8.31
N PHE A 72 -3.44 -7.90 7.20
CA PHE A 72 -3.73 -7.07 6.03
C PHE A 72 -5.16 -7.28 5.52
N PHE A 73 -5.54 -8.54 5.24
CA PHE A 73 -6.88 -8.81 4.72
C PHE A 73 -7.97 -8.53 5.74
N ARG A 74 -7.74 -8.81 7.03
CA ARG A 74 -8.72 -8.50 8.09
C ARG A 74 -8.90 -6.99 8.30
N ILE A 75 -7.83 -6.21 8.29
CA ILE A 75 -7.89 -4.74 8.43
C ILE A 75 -8.72 -4.15 7.31
N PHE A 76 -8.52 -4.60 6.08
CA PHE A 76 -9.23 -4.07 4.91
C PHE A 76 -10.59 -4.71 4.63
N GLN A 77 -11.10 -5.59 5.51
CA GLN A 77 -12.51 -5.98 5.50
C GLN A 77 -13.41 -4.84 6.01
N GLU A 78 -12.90 -4.03 6.94
CA GLU A 78 -13.64 -2.89 7.48
C GLU A 78 -13.58 -1.71 6.50
N LYS A 79 -14.75 -1.19 6.15
CA LYS A 79 -14.90 -0.09 5.18
C LYS A 79 -14.12 1.15 5.64
N GLU A 80 -14.17 1.45 6.93
CA GLU A 80 -13.52 2.60 7.53
C GLU A 80 -12.00 2.57 7.32
N ASN A 81 -11.38 1.39 7.27
CA ASN A 81 -9.95 1.25 7.03
C ASN A 81 -9.59 1.40 5.54
N VAL A 82 -10.52 1.04 4.64
CA VAL A 82 -10.41 1.33 3.22
C VAL A 82 -10.51 2.83 2.96
N ASP A 83 -11.47 3.52 3.60
CA ASP A 83 -11.60 4.97 3.50
C ASP A 83 -10.33 5.68 4.02
N LYS A 84 -9.77 5.25 5.17
CA LYS A 84 -8.48 5.76 5.67
C LYS A 84 -7.30 5.56 4.71
N LEU A 85 -7.27 4.44 3.97
CA LEU A 85 -6.24 4.21 2.95
C LEU A 85 -6.39 5.18 1.78
N ILE A 86 -7.62 5.44 1.33
CA ILE A 86 -7.88 6.42 0.27
C ILE A 86 -7.41 7.81 0.71
N ASP A 87 -7.83 8.28 1.89
CA ASP A 87 -7.40 9.56 2.45
C ASP A 87 -5.86 9.67 2.50
N ARG A 88 -5.20 8.57 2.88
CA ARG A 88 -3.75 8.53 2.96
C ARG A 88 -3.08 8.57 1.58
N LEU A 89 -3.63 7.86 0.60
CA LEU A 89 -3.14 7.90 -0.79
C LEU A 89 -3.33 9.30 -1.40
N GLU A 90 -4.45 9.96 -1.12
CA GLU A 90 -4.71 11.33 -1.56
C GLU A 90 -3.67 12.29 -0.98
N GLU A 91 -3.41 12.20 0.33
CA GLU A 91 -2.40 13.02 0.98
C GLU A 91 -1.01 12.83 0.35
N ILE A 92 -0.58 11.58 0.17
CA ILE A 92 0.71 11.27 -0.45
C ILE A 92 0.76 11.73 -1.91
N SER A 93 -0.34 11.66 -2.66
CA SER A 93 -0.39 12.11 -4.04
C SER A 93 -0.15 13.62 -4.19
N ILE A 94 -0.63 14.41 -3.20
CA ILE A 94 -0.52 15.86 -3.21
C ILE A 94 0.82 16.32 -2.62
N LYS A 95 1.19 15.79 -1.45
CA LYS A 95 2.34 16.25 -0.66
C LYS A 95 3.62 15.46 -0.94
N GLY A 96 3.53 14.31 -1.60
CA GLY A 96 4.60 13.33 -1.65
C GLY A 96 4.78 12.59 -0.32
N ILE A 97 5.79 11.73 -0.25
CA ILE A 97 6.14 11.03 0.98
C ILE A 97 7.16 11.84 1.77
N GLU A 98 6.82 12.22 3.00
CA GLU A 98 7.83 12.61 3.98
C GLU A 98 8.62 11.36 4.42
N PRO A 99 9.97 11.43 4.44
CA PRO A 99 10.78 10.33 4.95
C PRO A 99 10.47 10.12 6.43
N LYS A 100 10.05 8.91 6.82
CA LYS A 100 9.93 8.55 8.24
C LYS A 100 11.32 8.70 8.87
N VAL A 101 11.47 9.63 9.82
CA VAL A 101 12.67 9.76 10.66
C VAL A 101 12.69 8.60 11.68
N ASN A 102 12.85 7.37 11.19
CA ASN A 102 13.29 6.22 11.98
C ASN A 102 13.50 5.01 11.05
N ASP A 103 14.63 5.02 10.34
CA ASP A 103 15.19 3.81 9.75
C ASP A 103 16.65 3.66 10.21
N GLN A 104 16.81 3.56 11.54
CA GLN A 104 18.03 3.06 12.15
C GLN A 104 17.73 1.72 12.80
N ARG A 105 17.67 0.65 11.99
CA ARG A 105 18.26 -0.64 12.32
C ARG A 105 18.20 -1.63 11.15
N LYS A 106 19.40 -1.90 10.61
CA LYS A 106 19.85 -3.11 9.90
C LYS A 106 19.45 -3.25 8.43
N VAL A 107 20.30 -2.73 7.55
CA VAL A 107 21.20 -3.60 6.77
C VAL A 107 22.54 -2.86 6.62
N SER A 108 23.53 -3.31 7.39
CA SER A 108 24.92 -2.91 7.17
C SER A 108 25.58 -3.93 6.25
N THR A 109 26.24 -3.39 5.23
CA THR A 109 27.52 -3.87 4.68
C THR A 109 27.47 -4.63 3.34
N ASN A 110 27.96 -3.88 2.35
CA ASN A 110 28.56 -4.23 1.04
C ASN A 110 27.65 -4.03 -0.18
N GLU A 111 27.98 -3.23 -1.20
CA GLU A 111 29.14 -2.39 -1.53
C GLU A 111 28.70 -1.41 -2.65
N ILE A 112 29.16 -0.16 -2.55
CA ILE A 112 29.75 0.65 -3.63
C ILE A 112 28.85 1.05 -4.84
N SER A 113 28.33 2.28 -4.72
CA SER A 113 28.40 3.38 -5.70
C SER A 113 27.78 3.22 -7.11
N HIS A 114 26.88 4.15 -7.46
CA HIS A 114 27.04 5.13 -8.56
C HIS A 114 25.66 5.63 -9.03
N GLY A 115 25.54 6.95 -9.10
CA GLY A 115 24.64 7.62 -10.03
C GLY A 115 23.22 7.86 -9.54
N LYS A 116 22.90 9.14 -9.38
CA LYS A 116 21.55 9.71 -9.34
C LYS A 116 20.74 9.13 -10.53
N LYS A 117 19.95 8.08 -10.30
CA LYS A 117 19.10 7.49 -11.35
C LYS A 117 17.81 8.29 -11.45
N GLU A 118 17.75 9.14 -12.46
CA GLU A 118 16.48 9.66 -12.97
C GLU A 118 15.49 8.50 -13.15
N LYS A 119 14.26 8.70 -12.66
CA LYS A 119 13.18 7.71 -12.73
C LYS A 119 12.86 7.43 -14.20
N LYS A 120 13.46 6.39 -14.78
CA LYS A 120 13.17 5.92 -16.14
C LYS A 120 11.84 5.17 -16.16
N GLY A 121 10.75 5.93 -16.28
CA GLY A 121 9.41 5.38 -16.51
C GLY A 121 9.30 4.66 -17.86
N TRP A 122 8.26 3.84 -18.01
CA TRP A 122 7.96 3.05 -19.22
C TRP A 122 7.75 3.89 -20.49
N ARG A 123 7.72 5.23 -20.37
CA ARG A 123 7.71 6.20 -21.47
C ARG A 123 8.78 5.95 -22.53
N LYS A 124 9.90 5.31 -22.19
CA LYS A 124 10.97 4.96 -23.13
C LYS A 124 10.62 3.80 -24.10
N TYR A 125 9.50 3.10 -23.89
CA TYR A 125 9.04 1.99 -24.74
C TYR A 125 7.77 2.34 -25.52
N LEU A 126 7.30 3.59 -25.43
CA LEU A 126 6.14 4.05 -26.18
C LEU A 126 6.62 4.55 -27.56
N PRO A 127 6.11 3.99 -28.67
CA PRO A 127 6.59 4.33 -30.02
C PRO A 127 5.97 5.63 -30.58
N PHE A 128 5.71 6.62 -29.73
CA PHE A 128 5.07 7.88 -30.13
C PHE A 128 5.80 9.10 -29.59
#